data_AF-U1RLW5-F1
#
_entry.id   AF-U1RLW5-F1
#
_cell.length_a   1.000
_cell.length_b   1.000
_cell.length_c   1.000
_cell.angle_alpha   90.00
_cell.angle_beta   90.00
_cell.angle_gamma   90.00
#
_symmetry.space_group_name_H-M   'P 1'
#
loop_
_entity.id
_entity.type
_entity.pdbx_description
1 polymer ?
#
loop_
_entity_poly.entity_id
_entity_poly.type
_entity_poly.pdbx_seq_one_letter_code
_entity_poly.pdbx_strand_id
1 'polypeptide(L)'
;MTQVELDSLSDEELQRYIDGVDEDRDARPSREQTAGGAPRGLSVLMLLCGAVGMWASLSLVLAEREQLADPGASLSCDINPLVGCSAFLRSQANALFFGVPNALFGLMFFSGVVALALALLTGSRLNPWVWRLLCVGMAGAAAWLVWFQYQAFAVERALCPYCLVTWFVTIPLIVHVLARSVQ
;
A
#
# COMPACT_ATOMS: atom_id res chain seq x y z
N MET A 1 -14.09 23.96 -14.42
CA MET A 1 -14.93 23.63 -13.25
C MET A 1 -15.91 24.78 -13.10
N THR A 2 -17.03 24.69 -13.81
CA THR A 2 -18.09 25.69 -13.85
C THR A 2 -18.79 25.70 -12.50
N GLN A 3 -18.70 26.82 -11.76
CA GLN A 3 -19.60 27.07 -10.64
C GLN A 3 -21.00 27.22 -11.22
N VAL A 4 -21.82 26.18 -11.06
CA VAL A 4 -23.27 26.30 -11.17
C VAL A 4 -23.68 27.28 -10.07
N GLU A 5 -24.33 28.40 -10.43
CA GLU A 5 -24.90 29.35 -9.48
C GLU A 5 -26.05 28.67 -8.74
N LEU A 6 -25.72 28.00 -7.62
CA LEU A 6 -26.69 27.28 -6.79
C LEU A 6 -27.86 28.17 -6.35
N ASP A 7 -27.63 29.47 -6.23
CA ASP A 7 -28.64 30.47 -5.84
C ASP A 7 -29.66 30.78 -6.94
N SER A 8 -29.42 30.34 -8.18
CA SER A 8 -30.33 30.54 -9.32
C SER A 8 -31.22 29.33 -9.63
N LEU A 9 -30.98 28.20 -8.96
CA LEU A 9 -31.74 26.97 -9.17
C LEU A 9 -33.09 27.06 -8.46
N SER A 10 -34.15 26.61 -9.13
CA SER A 10 -35.43 26.37 -8.46
C SER A 10 -35.29 25.25 -7.42
N ASP A 11 -36.12 25.25 -6.38
CA ASP A 11 -36.07 24.24 -5.31
C ASP A 11 -36.11 22.80 -5.87
N GLU A 12 -36.89 22.56 -6.95
CA GLU A 12 -36.96 21.25 -7.61
C GLU A 12 -35.67 20.87 -8.37
N GLU A 13 -34.98 21.84 -8.96
CA GLU A 13 -33.71 21.62 -9.66
C GLU A 13 -32.54 21.46 -8.68
N LEU A 14 -32.56 22.22 -7.59
CA LEU A 14 -31.63 22.09 -6.48
C LEU A 14 -31.78 20.71 -5.83
N GLN A 15 -33.01 20.25 -5.60
CA GLN A 15 -33.28 18.92 -5.07
C GLN A 15 -32.74 17.83 -6.01
N ARG A 16 -33.00 17.93 -7.32
CA ARG A 16 -32.45 16.99 -8.32
C ARG A 16 -30.93 16.99 -8.36
N TYR A 17 -30.29 18.15 -8.18
CA TYR A 17 -28.85 18.26 -8.12
C TYR A 17 -28.29 17.62 -6.84
N ILE A 18 -28.91 17.88 -5.69
CA ILE A 18 -28.55 17.27 -4.40
C ILE A 18 -28.72 15.75 -4.47
N ASP A 19 -29.83 15.26 -5.00
CA ASP A 19 -30.10 13.82 -5.15
C ASP A 19 -29.06 13.16 -6.06
N GLY A 20 -28.68 13.81 -7.17
CA GLY A 20 -27.63 13.32 -8.06
C GLY A 20 -26.23 13.35 -7.43
N VAL A 21 -25.95 14.33 -6.56
CA VAL A 21 -24.70 14.38 -5.77
C VAL A 21 -24.70 13.31 -4.69
N ASP A 22 -25.83 13.08 -4.00
CA ASP A 22 -25.97 12.06 -2.96
C ASP A 22 -25.91 10.64 -3.53
N GLU A 23 -26.42 10.39 -4.74
CA GLU A 23 -26.19 9.13 -5.47
C GLU A 23 -24.70 8.87 -5.74
N ASP A 24 -23.93 9.90 -6.13
CA ASP A 24 -22.48 9.78 -6.36
C ASP A 24 -21.68 9.68 -5.04
N ARG A 25 -22.29 10.08 -3.91
CA ARG A 25 -21.70 10.07 -2.57
C ARG A 25 -22.22 8.96 -1.66
N ASP A 26 -23.10 8.08 -2.15
CA ASP A 26 -23.70 7.04 -1.33
C ASP A 26 -22.60 6.13 -0.78
N ALA A 27 -22.36 6.24 0.53
CA ALA A 27 -21.35 5.46 1.23
C ALA A 27 -21.77 3.98 1.38
N ARG A 28 -22.97 3.61 0.94
CA ARG A 28 -23.46 2.24 0.99
C ARG A 28 -22.66 1.33 0.05
N PRO A 29 -22.36 0.11 0.48
CA PRO A 29 -21.70 -0.86 -0.37
C PRO A 29 -22.57 -1.18 -1.59
N SER A 30 -21.99 -1.10 -2.79
CA SER A 30 -22.64 -1.56 -4.01
C SER A 30 -22.92 -3.07 -3.94
N ARG A 31 -23.88 -3.55 -4.74
CA ARG A 31 -24.22 -4.99 -4.83
C ARG A 31 -23.01 -5.85 -5.18
N GLU A 32 -22.06 -5.31 -5.95
CA GLU A 32 -20.79 -5.97 -6.27
C GLU A 32 -19.90 -6.12 -5.04
N GLN A 33 -19.80 -5.08 -4.20
CA GLN A 33 -19.03 -5.10 -2.95
C GLN A 33 -19.58 -6.11 -1.95
N THR A 34 -20.90 -6.14 -1.75
CA THR A 34 -21.56 -7.10 -0.85
C THR A 34 -21.37 -8.55 -1.33
N ALA A 35 -21.27 -8.76 -2.64
CA ALA A 35 -21.00 -10.08 -3.22
C ALA A 35 -19.52 -10.50 -3.11
N GLY A 36 -18.64 -9.67 -2.53
CA GLY A 36 -17.22 -9.95 -2.35
C GLY A 36 -16.30 -9.36 -3.43
N GLY A 37 -16.83 -8.59 -4.38
CA GLY A 37 -16.06 -7.85 -5.39
C GLY A 37 -15.54 -6.49 -4.87
N ALA A 38 -14.77 -5.78 -5.67
CA ALA A 38 -14.21 -4.48 -5.29
C ALA A 38 -14.47 -3.44 -6.40
N PRO A 39 -14.69 -2.15 -6.06
CA PRO A 39 -14.77 -1.11 -7.08
C PRO A 39 -13.52 -1.14 -7.95
N ARG A 40 -13.67 -0.94 -9.27
CA ARG A 40 -12.53 -0.99 -10.21
C ARG A 40 -11.37 -0.07 -9.78
N GLY A 41 -11.69 1.10 -9.23
CA GLY A 41 -10.68 2.03 -8.71
C GLY A 41 -9.80 1.42 -7.61
N LEU A 42 -10.41 0.67 -6.67
CA LEU A 42 -9.67 -0.05 -5.62
C LEU A 42 -8.77 -1.13 -6.22
N SER A 43 -9.29 -1.92 -7.17
CA SER A 43 -8.52 -3.00 -7.80
C SER A 43 -7.32 -2.47 -8.59
N VAL A 44 -7.48 -1.36 -9.32
CA VAL A 44 -6.37 -0.68 -10.01
C VAL A 44 -5.37 -0.10 -9.02
N LEU A 45 -5.82 0.54 -7.96
CA LEU A 45 -4.94 1.07 -6.91
C LEU A 45 -4.12 -0.06 -6.27
N MET A 46 -4.76 -1.18 -5.94
CA MET A 46 -4.09 -2.35 -5.39
C MET A 46 -3.04 -2.89 -6.34
N LEU A 47 -3.35 -2.97 -7.63
CA LEU A 47 -2.41 -3.44 -8.65
C LEU A 47 -1.19 -2.53 -8.76
N LEU A 48 -1.39 -1.22 -8.87
CA LEU A 48 -0.30 -0.25 -9.04
C LEU A 48 0.57 -0.17 -7.79
N CYS A 49 -0.04 -0.02 -6.61
CA CYS A 49 0.70 0.03 -5.34
C CYS A 49 1.42 -1.29 -5.07
N GLY A 50 0.75 -2.42 -5.35
CA GLY A 50 1.34 -3.75 -5.25
C GLY A 50 2.54 -3.91 -6.19
N ALA A 51 2.42 -3.55 -7.46
CA ALA A 51 3.51 -3.68 -8.43
C ALA A 51 4.72 -2.82 -8.09
N VAL A 52 4.49 -1.56 -7.70
CA VAL A 52 5.56 -0.64 -7.28
C VAL A 52 6.22 -1.10 -5.98
N GLY A 53 5.43 -1.55 -5.00
CA GLY A 53 5.96 -2.10 -3.74
C GLY A 53 6.75 -3.39 -3.96
N MET A 54 6.28 -4.25 -4.87
CA MET A 54 6.96 -5.48 -5.26
C MET A 54 8.31 -5.18 -5.92
N TRP A 55 8.36 -4.20 -6.83
CA TRP A 55 9.61 -3.72 -7.42
C TRP A 55 10.58 -3.18 -6.37
N ALA A 56 10.12 -2.30 -5.47
CA ALA A 56 10.97 -1.73 -4.42
C ALA A 56 11.51 -2.81 -3.47
N SER A 57 10.67 -3.78 -3.10
CA SER A 57 11.08 -4.91 -2.25
C SER A 57 12.09 -5.81 -2.96
N LEU A 58 11.89 -6.08 -4.25
CA LEU A 58 12.85 -6.83 -5.05
C LEU A 58 14.20 -6.11 -5.13
N SER A 59 14.21 -4.79 -5.34
CA SER A 59 15.43 -3.99 -5.34
C SER A 59 16.16 -4.04 -3.99
N LEU A 60 15.42 -4.03 -2.87
CA LEU A 60 16.01 -4.22 -1.54
C LEU A 60 16.62 -5.61 -1.35
N VAL A 61 15.94 -6.68 -1.80
CA VAL A 61 16.49 -8.03 -1.77
C VAL A 61 17.78 -8.12 -2.58
N LEU A 62 17.83 -7.49 -3.75
CA LEU A 62 19.03 -7.47 -4.59
C LEU A 62 20.17 -6.69 -3.92
N ALA A 63 19.88 -5.52 -3.35
CA ALA A 63 20.86 -4.72 -2.61
C ALA A 63 21.41 -5.49 -1.40
N GLU A 64 20.57 -6.21 -0.67
CA GLU A 64 21.00 -7.03 0.45
C GLU A 64 21.89 -8.18 0.01
N ARG A 65 21.58 -8.84 -1.11
CA ARG A 65 22.44 -9.88 -1.68
C ARG A 65 23.81 -9.34 -2.08
N GLU A 66 23.86 -8.14 -2.66
CA GLU A 66 25.11 -7.49 -3.03
C GLU A 66 25.93 -7.15 -1.79
N GLN A 67 25.31 -6.61 -0.74
CA GLN A 67 25.99 -6.31 0.52
C GLN A 67 26.50 -7.57 1.25
N LEU A 68 25.77 -8.68 1.17
CA LEU A 68 26.21 -9.96 1.74
C LEU A 68 27.38 -10.57 0.95
N ALA A 69 27.45 -10.33 -0.36
CA ALA A 69 28.54 -10.80 -1.20
C ALA A 69 29.81 -9.96 -1.02
N ASP A 70 29.67 -8.64 -0.92
CA ASP A 70 30.74 -7.70 -0.63
C ASP A 70 30.26 -6.61 0.34
N PRO A 71 30.66 -6.66 1.62
CA PRO A 71 30.29 -5.64 2.60
C PRO A 71 30.76 -4.22 2.21
N GLY A 72 31.75 -4.08 1.33
CA GLY A 72 32.23 -2.80 0.82
C GLY A 72 31.50 -2.28 -0.42
N ALA A 73 30.53 -3.03 -0.95
CA ALA A 73 29.83 -2.68 -2.19
C ALA A 73 29.07 -1.35 -2.08
N SER A 74 29.12 -0.55 -3.15
CA SER A 74 28.30 0.65 -3.29
C SER A 74 26.91 0.25 -3.78
N LEU A 75 25.92 0.29 -2.89
CA LEU A 75 24.55 -0.06 -3.23
C LEU A 75 23.90 1.03 -4.09
N SER A 76 23.00 0.63 -4.99
CA SER A 76 22.25 1.57 -5.85
C SER A 76 21.40 2.59 -5.08
N CYS A 77 21.02 2.26 -3.85
CA CYS A 77 20.25 3.11 -2.96
C CYS A 77 21.11 3.94 -1.99
N ASP A 78 22.44 3.78 -1.99
CA ASP A 78 23.37 4.59 -1.19
C ASP A 78 23.79 5.84 -1.96
N ILE A 79 23.01 6.92 -1.78
CA ILE A 79 23.25 8.21 -2.45
C ILE A 79 24.27 9.04 -1.64
N ASN A 80 24.17 8.98 -0.31
CA ASN A 80 25.05 9.67 0.61
C ASN A 80 24.99 9.01 2.01
N PRO A 81 25.84 9.41 2.97
CA PRO A 81 25.88 8.77 4.29
C PRO A 81 24.58 8.84 5.12
N LEU A 82 23.67 9.76 4.81
CA LEU A 82 22.36 9.92 5.46
C LEU A 82 21.22 9.24 4.67
N VAL A 83 21.40 9.06 3.36
CA VAL A 83 20.40 8.51 2.43
C VAL A 83 20.97 7.24 1.81
N GLY A 84 20.71 6.13 2.47
CA GLY A 84 21.29 4.84 2.14
C GLY A 84 20.55 3.67 2.78
N CYS A 85 20.74 2.51 2.18
CA CYS A 85 20.23 1.22 2.62
C CYS A 85 21.26 0.48 3.48
N SER A 86 22.55 0.80 3.35
CA SER A 86 23.63 0.05 3.98
C SER A 86 23.56 -0.04 5.51
N ALA A 87 23.21 1.04 6.20
CA ALA A 87 23.09 1.06 7.67
C ALA A 87 21.98 0.12 8.13
N PHE A 88 20.81 0.21 7.49
CA PHE A 88 19.66 -0.60 7.84
C PHE A 88 19.87 -2.09 7.54
N LEU A 89 20.47 -2.44 6.39
CA LEU A 89 20.69 -3.84 6.01
C LEU A 89 21.64 -4.58 6.97
N ARG A 90 22.59 -3.86 7.59
CA ARG A 90 23.49 -4.40 8.63
C ARG A 90 22.87 -4.44 10.03
N SER A 91 21.72 -3.80 10.21
CA SER A 91 21.05 -3.75 11.51
C SER A 91 20.45 -5.11 11.87
N GLN A 92 20.36 -5.40 13.17
CA GLN A 92 19.62 -6.57 13.65
C GLN A 92 18.12 -6.48 13.33
N ALA A 93 17.60 -5.27 13.11
CA ALA A 93 16.21 -5.07 12.73
C ALA A 93 15.90 -5.72 11.38
N ASN A 94 16.87 -5.79 10.45
CA ASN A 94 16.69 -6.35 9.10
C ASN A 94 16.36 -7.86 9.09
N ALA A 95 16.89 -8.63 10.05
CA ALA A 95 16.73 -10.09 10.11
C ALA A 95 15.96 -10.53 11.37
N LEU A 96 15.12 -9.65 11.93
CA LEU A 96 14.47 -9.85 13.22
C LEU A 96 13.58 -11.10 13.26
N PHE A 97 12.93 -11.45 12.15
CA PHE A 97 12.04 -12.61 12.08
C PHE A 97 12.74 -13.80 11.44
N PHE A 98 13.03 -14.81 12.27
CA PHE A 98 13.58 -16.10 11.82
C PHE A 98 14.91 -15.99 11.06
N GLY A 99 15.65 -14.88 11.22
CA GLY A 99 16.86 -14.61 10.43
C GLY A 99 16.59 -14.31 8.96
N VAL A 100 15.32 -14.12 8.57
CA VAL A 100 14.90 -13.86 7.20
C VAL A 100 14.94 -12.35 6.93
N PRO A 101 15.57 -11.93 5.82
CA PRO A 101 15.52 -10.56 5.33
C PRO A 101 14.11 -9.96 5.32
N ASN A 102 13.96 -8.77 5.91
CA ASN A 102 12.69 -8.04 5.90
C ASN A 102 12.18 -7.74 4.48
N ALA A 103 13.11 -7.49 3.55
CA ALA A 103 12.78 -7.23 2.15
C ALA A 103 12.01 -8.40 1.49
N LEU A 104 12.23 -9.65 1.93
CA LEU A 104 11.48 -10.81 1.44
C LEU A 104 10.03 -10.82 1.92
N PHE A 105 9.76 -10.39 3.17
CA PHE A 105 8.39 -10.27 3.66
C PHE A 105 7.61 -9.20 2.88
N GLY A 106 8.26 -8.08 2.58
CA GLY A 106 7.71 -7.05 1.69
C GLY A 106 7.38 -7.63 0.32
N LEU A 107 8.32 -8.36 -0.30
CA LEU A 107 8.12 -8.99 -1.60
C LEU A 107 6.91 -9.95 -1.59
N MET A 108 6.82 -10.84 -0.60
CA MET A 108 5.69 -11.77 -0.47
C MET A 108 4.35 -11.04 -0.30
N PHE A 109 4.31 -10.01 0.55
CA PHE A 109 3.12 -9.20 0.78
C PHE A 109 2.63 -8.53 -0.51
N PHE A 110 3.51 -7.80 -1.20
CA PHE A 110 3.14 -7.08 -2.41
C PHE A 110 2.80 -8.02 -3.57
N SER A 111 3.49 -9.15 -3.72
CA SER A 111 3.11 -10.17 -4.70
C SER A 111 1.70 -10.73 -4.45
N GLY A 112 1.35 -10.96 -3.18
CA GLY A 112 -0.02 -11.36 -2.80
C GLY A 112 -1.05 -10.29 -3.15
N VAL A 113 -0.76 -9.01 -2.87
CA VAL A 113 -1.64 -7.89 -3.23
C VAL A 113 -1.85 -7.80 -4.75
N VAL A 114 -0.78 -7.93 -5.55
CA VAL A 114 -0.85 -7.95 -7.02
C VAL A 114 -1.74 -9.09 -7.51
N ALA A 115 -1.56 -10.30 -6.99
CA ALA A 115 -2.36 -11.46 -7.37
C ALA A 115 -3.86 -11.25 -7.08
N LEU A 116 -4.19 -10.73 -5.90
CA LEU A 116 -5.58 -10.41 -5.53
C LEU A 116 -6.17 -9.29 -6.39
N ALA A 117 -5.38 -8.26 -6.71
CA ALA A 117 -5.80 -7.17 -7.57
C ALA A 117 -6.13 -7.65 -8.99
N LEU A 118 -5.30 -8.51 -9.56
CA LEU A 118 -5.57 -9.13 -10.88
C LEU A 118 -6.84 -9.98 -10.85
N ALA A 119 -7.04 -10.78 -9.79
CA ALA A 119 -8.27 -11.56 -9.64
C ALA A 119 -9.52 -10.67 -9.58
N LEU A 120 -9.46 -9.54 -8.86
CA LEU A 120 -10.56 -8.57 -8.80
C LEU A 120 -10.80 -7.89 -10.15
N LEU A 121 -9.74 -7.55 -10.90
CA LEU A 121 -9.86 -6.92 -12.22
C LEU A 121 -10.48 -7.84 -13.28
N THR A 122 -10.31 -9.16 -13.16
CA THR A 122 -10.99 -10.14 -14.02
C THR A 122 -12.46 -10.36 -13.64
N GLY A 123 -12.97 -9.66 -12.62
CA GLY A 123 -14.34 -9.77 -12.13
C GLY A 123 -14.55 -10.90 -11.12
N SER A 124 -13.47 -11.48 -10.59
CA SER A 124 -13.58 -12.49 -9.53
C SER A 124 -14.07 -11.86 -8.23
N ARG A 125 -14.84 -12.64 -7.47
CA ARG A 125 -15.31 -12.25 -6.13
C ARG A 125 -14.45 -12.97 -5.11
N LEU A 126 -13.82 -12.22 -4.21
CA LEU A 126 -13.00 -12.83 -3.17
C LEU A 126 -13.89 -13.32 -2.04
N ASN A 127 -13.55 -14.51 -1.52
CA ASN A 127 -14.21 -15.07 -0.35
C ASN A 127 -14.09 -14.10 0.85
N PRO A 128 -15.12 -13.95 1.70
CA PRO A 128 -15.05 -13.11 2.90
C PRO A 128 -13.83 -13.36 3.80
N TRP A 129 -13.34 -14.60 3.88
CA TRP A 129 -12.11 -14.91 4.62
C TRP A 129 -10.85 -14.29 4.03
N VAL A 130 -10.75 -14.20 2.70
CA VAL A 130 -9.64 -13.53 2.03
C VAL A 130 -9.65 -12.04 2.37
N TRP A 131 -10.82 -11.43 2.42
CA TRP A 131 -10.95 -10.03 2.85
C TRP A 131 -10.55 -9.81 4.30
N ARG A 132 -10.95 -10.71 5.22
CA ARG A 132 -10.53 -10.65 6.62
C ARG A 132 -9.02 -10.79 6.76
N LEU A 133 -8.43 -11.77 6.05
CA LEU A 133 -6.98 -11.97 6.06
C LEU A 133 -6.25 -10.74 5.49
N LEU A 134 -6.77 -10.15 4.42
CA LEU A 134 -6.22 -8.93 3.86
C LEU A 134 -6.29 -7.77 4.86
N CYS A 135 -7.40 -7.60 5.60
CA CYS A 135 -7.51 -6.59 6.64
C CYS A 135 -6.51 -6.81 7.78
N VAL A 136 -6.36 -8.04 8.25
CA VAL A 136 -5.35 -8.39 9.27
C VAL A 136 -3.95 -8.11 8.75
N GLY A 137 -3.68 -8.46 7.49
CA GLY A 137 -2.42 -8.15 6.81
C GLY A 137 -2.15 -6.65 6.72
N MET A 138 -3.16 -5.84 6.38
CA MET A 138 -3.03 -4.37 6.33
C MET A 138 -2.80 -3.76 7.72
N ALA A 139 -3.48 -4.26 8.76
CA ALA A 139 -3.25 -3.82 10.13
C ALA A 139 -1.84 -4.19 10.61
N GLY A 140 -1.38 -5.40 10.29
CA GLY A 140 0.00 -5.82 10.54
C GLY A 140 1.00 -4.95 9.80
N ALA A 141 0.75 -4.65 8.52
CA ALA A 141 1.58 -3.75 7.71
C ALA A 141 1.64 -2.33 8.29
N ALA A 142 0.53 -1.81 8.83
CA ALA A 142 0.50 -0.50 9.47
C ALA A 142 1.39 -0.46 10.73
N ALA A 143 1.25 -1.46 11.61
CA ALA A 143 2.09 -1.57 12.81
C ALA A 143 3.58 -1.71 12.44
N TRP A 144 3.87 -2.53 11.44
CA TRP A 144 5.22 -2.78 10.95
C TRP A 144 5.85 -1.53 10.32
N LEU A 145 5.08 -0.78 9.52
CA LEU A 145 5.52 0.47 8.91
C LEU A 145 5.87 1.52 9.96
N VAL A 146 5.04 1.69 11.00
CA VAL A 146 5.32 2.63 12.11
C VAL A 146 6.56 2.23 12.87
N TRP A 147 6.74 0.94 13.16
CA TRP A 147 7.95 0.44 13.82
C TRP A 147 9.21 0.70 12.97
N PHE A 148 9.16 0.44 11.66
CA PHE A 148 10.29 0.73 10.79
C PHE A 148 10.62 2.21 10.69
N GLN A 149 9.60 3.05 10.65
CA GLN A 149 9.79 4.50 10.67
C GLN A 149 10.59 4.93 11.91
N TYR A 150 10.25 4.35 13.07
CA TYR A 150 10.98 4.59 14.31
C TYR A 150 12.43 4.09 14.24
N GLN A 151 12.67 2.86 13.74
CA GLN A 151 14.03 2.34 13.58
C GLN A 151 14.88 3.22 12.64
N ALA A 152 14.32 3.65 11.51
CA ALA A 152 15.01 4.49 10.54
C ALA A 152 15.38 5.87 11.13
N PHE A 153 14.47 6.52 11.85
CA PHE A 153 14.70 7.86 12.38
C PHE A 153 15.45 7.89 13.71
N ALA A 154 15.07 7.04 14.67
CA ALA A 154 15.55 7.12 16.05
C ALA A 154 16.84 6.32 16.28
N VAL A 155 17.03 5.22 15.54
CA VAL A 155 18.14 4.29 15.76
C VAL A 155 19.21 4.46 14.70
N GLU A 156 18.87 4.24 13.43
CA GLU A 156 19.85 4.23 12.33
C GLU A 156 20.20 5.63 11.80
N ARG A 157 19.25 6.58 11.91
CA ARG A 157 19.34 7.94 11.35
C ARG A 157 19.68 7.95 9.85
N ALA A 158 19.16 6.96 9.12
CA ALA A 158 19.37 6.79 7.69
C ALA A 158 18.04 6.48 6.98
N LEU A 159 17.85 7.04 5.77
CA LEU A 159 16.65 6.83 4.97
C LEU A 159 17.00 6.17 3.63
N CYS A 160 16.44 4.99 3.39
CA CYS A 160 16.56 4.32 2.10
C CYS A 160 15.45 4.78 1.12
N PRO A 161 15.78 5.18 -0.13
CA PRO A 161 14.78 5.53 -1.14
C PRO A 161 13.77 4.41 -1.43
N TYR A 162 14.20 3.15 -1.45
CA TYR A 162 13.28 2.02 -1.66
C TYR A 162 12.32 1.85 -0.49
N CYS A 163 12.78 2.03 0.76
CA CYS A 163 11.90 2.01 1.92
C CYS A 163 10.83 3.11 1.83
N LEU A 164 11.22 4.35 1.45
CA LEU A 164 10.28 5.45 1.24
C LEU A 164 9.20 5.10 0.20
N VAL A 165 9.60 4.46 -0.91
CA VAL A 165 8.66 3.97 -1.93
C VAL A 165 7.70 2.96 -1.33
N THR A 166 8.20 1.97 -0.57
CA THR A 166 7.32 0.98 0.08
C THR A 166 6.34 1.64 1.06
N TRP A 167 6.76 2.65 1.81
CA TRP A 167 5.86 3.38 2.71
C TRP A 167 4.78 4.12 1.93
N PHE A 168 5.18 4.84 0.88
CA PHE A 168 4.28 5.63 0.05
C PHE A 168 3.17 4.79 -0.57
N VAL A 169 3.47 3.56 -1.02
CA VAL A 169 2.47 2.67 -1.63
C VAL A 169 1.67 1.84 -0.61
N THR A 170 2.23 1.59 0.58
CA THR A 170 1.56 0.81 1.62
C THR A 170 0.46 1.61 2.31
N ILE A 171 0.67 2.91 2.54
CA ILE A 171 -0.33 3.79 3.17
C ILE A 171 -1.68 3.80 2.42
N PRO A 172 -1.75 4.07 1.10
CA PRO A 172 -3.03 4.03 0.38
C PRO A 172 -3.63 2.63 0.33
N LEU A 173 -2.82 1.56 0.26
CA LEU A 173 -3.30 0.19 0.37
C LEU A 173 -4.05 -0.04 1.69
N ILE A 174 -3.42 0.34 2.81
CA ILE A 174 -4.02 0.21 4.15
C ILE A 174 -5.35 0.97 4.21
N VAL A 175 -5.35 2.25 3.85
CA VAL A 175 -6.52 3.12 3.95
C VAL A 175 -7.67 2.59 3.11
N HIS A 176 -7.44 2.30 1.82
CA HIS A 176 -8.52 1.93 0.91
C HIS A 176 -9.04 0.51 1.12
N VAL A 177 -8.18 -0.44 1.51
CA VAL A 177 -8.62 -1.80 1.82
C VAL A 177 -9.44 -1.84 3.11
N LEU A 178 -9.00 -1.11 4.15
CA LEU A 178 -9.75 -1.02 5.41
C LEU A 178 -11.06 -0.25 5.23
N ALA A 179 -11.07 0.85 4.46
CA ALA A 179 -12.30 1.57 4.17
C ALA A 179 -13.35 0.68 3.49
N ARG A 180 -12.93 -0.15 2.53
CA ARG A 180 -13.80 -1.09 1.81
C ARG A 180 -14.29 -2.27 2.65
N SER A 181 -13.65 -2.59 3.78
CA SER A 181 -14.10 -3.67 4.67
C SER A 181 -15.03 -3.21 5.79
N VAL A 182 -15.12 -1.90 6.03
CA VAL A 182 -16.04 -1.28 6.99
C VAL A 182 -17.42 -0.99 6.38
N GLN A 183 -17.52 -0.93 5.05
CA GLN A 183 -18.77 -0.77 4.28
C GLN A 183 -19.55 -2.09 4.17
#